data_AF-A0A1H3K1K2-F1
#
_entry.id   AF-A0A1H3K1K2-F1
#
_cell.length_a   1.000
_cell.length_b   1.000
_cell.length_c   1.000
_cell.angle_alpha   90.00
_cell.angle_beta   90.00
_cell.angle_gamma   90.00
#
_symmetry.space_group_name_H-M   'P 1'
#
loop_
_entity.id
_entity.type
_entity.pdbx_description
1 polymer ?
#
loop_
_entity_poly.entity_id
_entity_poly.type
_entity_poly.pdbx_seq_one_letter_code
_entity_poly.pdbx_strand_id
1 'polypeptide(L)'
;MVGAALVRALERAGHSRLITRTHAELDLTDQAAVETFFADQRPIQVYLAAAKVGGIHANDTYPAEFLYQNLLLDALIEVPDGVQQRTKIH
;
A
#
# COMPACT_ATOMS: atom_id res chain seq x y z
N MET A 1 7.84 5.52 -10.33
CA MET A 1 7.42 4.87 -9.07
C MET A 1 6.76 3.53 -9.36
N VAL A 2 7.07 2.54 -8.51
CA VAL A 2 6.69 1.13 -8.64
C VAL A 2 5.17 0.92 -8.75
N GLY A 3 4.37 1.59 -7.93
CA GLY A 3 2.91 1.43 -7.93
C GLY A 3 2.24 1.71 -9.27
N ALA A 4 2.61 2.78 -9.97
CA ALA A 4 2.05 3.11 -11.28
C ALA A 4 2.48 2.10 -12.37
N ALA A 5 3.67 1.51 -12.25
CA ALA A 5 4.12 0.46 -13.17
C ALA A 5 3.36 -0.85 -12.94
N LEU A 6 3.05 -1.16 -11.68
CA LEU A 6 2.25 -2.33 -11.31
C LEU A 6 0.80 -2.21 -11.82
N VAL A 7 0.15 -1.06 -11.64
CA VAL A 7 -1.20 -0.82 -12.18
C VAL A 7 -1.23 -1.08 -13.69
N ARG A 8 -0.31 -0.48 -14.45
CA ARG A 8 -0.20 -0.71 -15.90
C ARG A 8 0.09 -2.16 -16.27
N ALA A 9 0.81 -2.91 -15.43
CA ALA A 9 1.09 -4.32 -15.67
C ALA A 9 -0.16 -5.17 -15.42
N LEU A 10 -0.92 -4.89 -14.35
CA LEU A 10 -2.17 -5.57 -14.03
C LEU A 10 -3.26 -5.29 -15.07
N GLU A 11 -3.38 -4.05 -15.54
CA GLU A 11 -4.29 -3.70 -16.64
C GLU A 11 -3.95 -4.49 -17.91
N ARG A 12 -2.66 -4.57 -18.28
CA ARG A 12 -2.19 -5.36 -19.42
C ARG A 12 -2.40 -6.86 -19.26
N ALA A 13 -2.40 -7.37 -18.03
CA ALA A 13 -2.70 -8.76 -17.70
C ALA A 13 -4.22 -9.07 -17.70
N GLY A 14 -5.07 -8.08 -17.97
CA GLY A 14 -6.53 -8.28 -18.07
C GLY A 14 -7.29 -8.11 -16.76
N HIS A 15 -6.67 -7.56 -15.71
CA HIS A 15 -7.39 -7.23 -14.48
C HIS A 15 -8.26 -6.00 -14.71
N SER A 16 -9.59 -6.17 -14.62
CA SER A 16 -10.57 -5.13 -14.96
C SER A 16 -11.10 -4.35 -13.76
N ARG A 17 -10.92 -4.86 -12.52
CA ARG A 17 -11.46 -4.25 -11.29
C ARG A 17 -10.33 -3.87 -10.34
N LEU A 18 -9.48 -2.96 -10.77
CA LEU A 18 -8.43 -2.39 -9.94
C LEU A 18 -9.02 -1.30 -9.04
N ILE A 19 -8.71 -1.40 -7.75
CA ILE A 19 -9.10 -0.42 -6.74
C ILE A 19 -7.83 0.27 -6.29
N THR A 20 -7.73 1.57 -6.55
CA THR A 20 -6.57 2.39 -6.19
C THR A 20 -7.03 3.60 -5.39
N ARG A 21 -6.23 3.99 -4.40
CA ARG A 21 -6.40 5.24 -3.66
C ARG A 21 -5.08 5.99 -3.60
N THR A 22 -5.14 7.30 -3.74
CA THR A 22 -4.03 8.18 -3.41
C THR A 22 -3.94 8.35 -1.90
N HIS A 23 -2.79 8.79 -1.40
CA HIS A 23 -2.63 9.11 0.03
C HIS A 23 -3.64 10.15 0.53
N ALA A 24 -4.10 11.06 -0.34
CA ALA A 24 -5.12 12.04 0.03
C ALA A 24 -6.53 11.43 0.14
N GLU A 25 -6.77 10.28 -0.51
CA GLU A 25 -8.06 9.58 -0.47
C GLU A 25 -8.11 8.50 0.62
N LEU A 26 -6.96 7.96 1.02
CA LEU A 26 -6.83 6.97 2.08
C LEU A 26 -5.45 7.10 2.75
N ASP A 27 -5.44 7.56 3.99
CA ASP A 27 -4.24 7.51 4.83
C ASP A 27 -4.09 6.10 5.40
N LEU A 28 -3.04 5.41 5.00
CA LEU A 28 -2.75 4.04 5.42
C LEU A 28 -2.22 3.95 6.87
N THR A 29 -1.98 5.09 7.52
CA THR A 29 -1.61 5.15 8.94
C THR A 29 -2.82 5.26 9.87
N ASP A 30 -4.01 5.53 9.32
CA ASP A 30 -5.27 5.54 10.05
C ASP A 30 -5.96 4.16 9.95
N GLN A 31 -5.94 3.43 11.06
CA GLN A 31 -6.52 2.09 11.12
C GLN A 31 -8.01 2.07 10.80
N ALA A 32 -8.79 3.02 11.32
CA ALA A 32 -10.23 3.03 11.14
C ALA A 32 -10.62 3.33 9.68
N ALA A 33 -9.84 4.21 9.03
CA ALA A 33 -10.02 4.50 7.61
C ALA A 33 -9.70 3.26 6.74
N VAL A 34 -8.62 2.55 7.06
CA VAL A 34 -8.24 1.30 6.38
C VAL A 34 -9.32 0.22 6.57
N GLU A 35 -9.75 -0.03 7.80
CA GLU A 35 -10.79 -1.03 8.10
C GLU A 35 -12.09 -0.75 7.34
N THR A 36 -12.55 0.50 7.34
CA THR A 36 -13.75 0.93 6.61
C THR A 36 -13.59 0.68 5.11
N PHE A 37 -12.45 1.06 4.54
CA PHE A 37 -12.16 0.84 3.13
C PHE A 37 -12.19 -0.66 2.76
N PHE A 38 -11.60 -1.53 3.57
CA PHE A 38 -11.62 -2.97 3.35
C PHE A 38 -13.04 -3.56 3.47
N ALA A 39 -13.83 -3.11 4.44
CA ALA A 39 -15.20 -3.57 4.65
C ALA A 39 -16.12 -3.21 3.46
N ASP A 40 -15.94 -2.02 2.88
CA ASP A 40 -16.70 -1.53 1.74
C ASP A 40 -16.29 -2.17 0.42
N GLN A 41 -14.98 -2.28 0.16
CA GLN A 41 -14.47 -2.72 -1.13
C GLN A 41 -14.34 -4.24 -1.24
N ARG A 42 -14.14 -4.94 -0.12
CA ARG A 42 -13.96 -6.40 -0.03
C ARG A 42 -13.01 -6.95 -1.10
N PRO A 43 -11.76 -6.44 -1.18
CA PRO A 43 -10.81 -6.89 -2.18
C PRO A 43 -10.42 -8.36 -1.97
N ILE A 44 -10.21 -9.11 -3.06
CA ILE A 44 -9.73 -10.50 -3.01
C ILE A 44 -8.19 -10.60 -2.99
N GLN A 45 -7.51 -9.54 -3.42
CA GLN A 45 -6.06 -9.45 -3.47
C GLN A 45 -5.63 -8.02 -3.14
N VAL A 46 -4.53 -7.89 -2.41
CA VAL A 46 -3.91 -6.61 -2.09
C VAL A 46 -2.46 -6.61 -2.54
N TYR A 47 -2.08 -5.55 -3.24
CA TYR A 47 -0.71 -5.27 -3.65
C TYR A 47 -0.24 -4.02 -2.91
N LEU A 48 0.66 -4.20 -1.94
CA LEU A 48 1.21 -3.10 -1.17
C LEU A 48 2.45 -2.56 -1.86
N ALA A 49 2.28 -1.45 -2.58
CA ALA A 49 3.36 -0.69 -3.20
C ALA A 49 3.55 0.70 -2.57
N ALA A 50 2.90 0.93 -1.42
CA ALA A 50 3.07 2.15 -0.63
C ALA A 50 4.28 1.96 0.30
N ALA A 51 5.24 2.87 0.18
CA ALA A 51 6.38 2.98 1.08
C ALA A 51 6.75 4.44 1.17
N LYS A 52 7.25 4.87 2.33
CA LYS A 52 7.92 6.16 2.43
C LYS A 52 9.25 6.04 1.68
N VAL A 53 9.37 6.74 0.56
CA VAL A 53 10.57 6.79 -0.27
C VAL A 53 11.09 8.23 -0.34
N GLY A 54 12.40 8.40 -0.21
CA GLY A 54 13.08 9.68 -0.20
C GLY A 54 14.44 9.57 -0.89
N GLY A 55 15.00 10.70 -1.32
CA GLY A 55 16.36 10.72 -1.85
C GLY A 55 17.39 10.34 -0.78
N ILE A 56 18.62 9.98 -1.19
CA ILE A 56 19.71 9.55 -0.29
C ILE A 56 19.83 10.47 0.93
N HIS A 57 19.79 11.78 0.71
CA HIS A 57 19.87 12.77 1.78
C HIS A 57 18.71 12.72 2.79
N ALA A 58 17.47 12.50 2.33
CA ALA A 58 16.31 12.41 3.22
C ALA A 58 16.32 11.11 4.05
N ASN A 59 16.79 10.01 3.46
CA ASN A 59 16.95 8.73 4.15
C ASN A 59 18.06 8.77 5.21
N ASP A 60 19.17 9.46 4.94
CA ASP A 60 20.27 9.63 5.89
C ASP A 60 19.92 10.59 7.03
N THR A 61 19.04 11.56 6.77
CA THR A 61 18.64 12.57 7.76
C THR A 61 17.55 12.04 8.70
N TYR A 62 16.63 11.19 8.21
CA TYR A 62 15.48 10.70 8.99
C TYR A 62 15.32 9.17 9.00
N PRO A 63 16.39 8.38 9.24
CA PRO A 63 16.34 6.93 9.06
C PRO A 63 15.30 6.23 9.96
N ALA A 64 15.13 6.71 11.19
CA ALA A 64 14.16 6.16 12.13
C ALA A 64 12.71 6.44 11.71
N GLU A 65 12.43 7.60 11.10
CA GLU A 65 11.08 7.95 10.63
C GLU A 65 10.67 7.10 9.43
N PHE A 66 11.60 6.88 8.50
CA PHE A 66 11.38 6.00 7.34
C PHE A 66 11.11 4.56 7.78
N LEU A 67 11.91 4.04 8.71
CA LEU A 67 11.70 2.69 9.25
C LEU A 67 10.34 2.60 9.97
N TYR A 68 10.04 3.57 10.84
CA TYR A 68 8.79 3.59 11.60
C TYR A 68 7.55 3.64 10.70
N GLN A 69 7.53 4.54 9.70
CA GLN A 69 6.41 4.65 8.76
C GLN A 69 6.24 3.39 7.93
N ASN A 70 7.33 2.78 7.44
CA ASN A 70 7.23 1.54 6.68
C ASN A 70 6.80 0.35 7.54
N LEU A 71 7.24 0.26 8.80
CA LEU A 71 6.76 -0.76 9.75
C LEU A 71 5.28 -0.56 10.13
N LEU A 72 4.84 0.68 10.30
CA LEU A 72 3.42 0.99 10.55
C LEU A 72 2.56 0.60 9.36
N LEU A 73 2.95 0.99 8.14
CA LEU A 73 2.24 0.59 6.92
C LEU A 73 2.12 -0.93 6.81
N ASP A 74 3.19 -1.66 7.18
CA ASP A 74 3.19 -3.12 7.21
C ASP A 74 2.28 -3.71 8.28
N ALA A 75 2.13 -3.07 9.44
CA ALA A 75 1.33 -3.55 10.56
C ALA A 75 -0.16 -3.20 10.44
N LEU A 76 -0.48 -2.02 9.89
CA LEU A 76 -1.85 -1.53 9.71
C LEU A 76 -2.58 -2.22 8.56
N ILE A 77 -1.86 -2.74 7.59
CA ILE A 77 -2.44 -3.54 6.51
C ILE A 77 -2.54 -4.98 7.01
N GLU A 78 -3.43 -5.18 7.98
CA GLU A 78 -3.88 -6.50 8.37
C GLU A 78 -4.88 -6.97 7.32
N VAL A 79 -4.41 -7.87 6.45
CA VAL A 79 -5.21 -8.40 5.35
C VAL A 79 -6.30 -9.30 5.95
N PRO A 80 -7.60 -9.00 5.74
CA PRO A 80 -8.69 -9.78 6.33
C PRO A 80 -8.59 -11.26 5.95
N ASP A 81 -9.03 -12.14 6.85
CA ASP A 81 -9.03 -13.59 6.63
C ASP A 81 -9.65 -13.95 5.27
N GLY A 82 -8.89 -14.68 4.44
CA GLY A 82 -9.29 -15.12 3.10
C GLY A 82 -8.83 -14.23 1.93
N VAL A 83 -8.20 -13.09 2.20
CA VAL A 83 -7.61 -12.22 1.16
C VAL A 83 -6.13 -12.56 0.97
N GLN A 84 -5.67 -12.71 -0.28
CA GLN A 84 -4.29 -13.09 -0.58
C GLN A 84 -3.41 -11.84 -0.76
N GLN A 85 -2.41 -11.65 0.11
CA GLN A 85 -1.35 -10.64 -0.08
C GLN A 85 -0.29 -11.22 -1.02
N ARG A 86 -0.13 -10.65 -2.22
CA ARG A 86 0.74 -11.25 -3.26
C ARG A 86 2.07 -10.56 -3.51
N THR A 87 2.27 -9.32 -3.08
CA THR A 87 3.55 -8.64 -3.34
C THR A 87 3.84 -7.53 -2.33
N LYS A 88 5.00 -7.64 -1.66
CA LYS A 88 5.72 -6.53 -1.02
C LYS A 88 6.87 -6.15 -1.95
N ILE A 89 6.82 -4.97 -2.54
CA ILE A 89 7.95 -4.44 -3.33
C ILE A 89 8.58 -3.34 -2.48
N HIS A 90 9.71 -3.64 -1.83
CA HIS A 90 10.58 -2.66 -1.19
C HIS A 90 11.60 -2.16 -2.22
#